data_AF-A0A3B0J969-F1
#
_entry.id   AF-A0A3B0J969-F1
#
_cell.length_a   1.000
_cell.length_b   1.000
_cell.length_c   1.000
_cell.angle_alpha   90.00
_cell.angle_beta   90.00
_cell.angle_gamma   90.00
#
_symmetry.space_group_name_H-M   'P 1'
#
loop_
_entity.id
_entity.type
_entity.pdbx_description
1 polymer ?
#
loop_
_entity_poly.entity_id
_entity_poly.type
_entity_poly.pdbx_seq_one_letter_code
_entity_poly.pdbx_strand_id
1 'polypeptide(L)'
;MRFPGSRWRCSLTFNNLTETKSRELEALAAELDGESGRIKIYNWIRKGLTDRGKLIVSVANQTSRILQTRDWLPSSIVMRKGDYLTVNNELKMVTDNVTSDAKGNAAILISPMLRYTPKINDKIETRSPFGVFKLTTNDQRNFQYRPGVFSTVTLAFEEALY
;
A
#
# COMPACT_ATOMS: atom_id res chain seq x y z
N MET A 1 5.99 -10.71 -22.07
CA MET A 1 6.20 -9.82 -20.91
C MET A 1 6.03 -10.67 -19.65
N ARG A 2 7.08 -10.90 -18.86
CA ARG A 2 6.99 -11.73 -17.64
C ARG A 2 6.45 -10.86 -16.50
N PHE A 3 5.22 -11.11 -16.07
CA PHE A 3 4.70 -10.52 -14.84
C PHE A 3 5.25 -11.33 -13.66
N PRO A 4 6.07 -10.77 -12.76
CA PRO A 4 6.40 -11.44 -11.52
C PRO A 4 5.11 -11.59 -10.71
N GLY A 5 4.65 -12.83 -10.55
CA GLY A 5 3.26 -13.20 -10.25
C GLY A 5 2.69 -12.85 -8.88
N SER A 6 3.29 -11.92 -8.14
CA SER A 6 2.80 -11.47 -6.83
C SER A 6 2.05 -10.15 -6.99
N ARG A 7 0.83 -10.07 -6.47
CA ARG A 7 0.04 -8.82 -6.36
C ARG A 7 -0.61 -8.75 -4.98
N TRP A 8 -0.79 -7.55 -4.46
CA TRP A 8 -1.57 -7.38 -3.23
C TRP A 8 -3.07 -7.56 -3.51
N ARG A 9 -3.77 -8.19 -2.57
CA ARG A 9 -5.23 -8.21 -2.50
C ARG A 9 -5.64 -7.77 -1.12
N CYS A 10 -6.75 -7.03 -1.06
CA CYS A 10 -7.32 -6.54 0.19
C CYS A 10 -8.82 -6.80 0.16
N SER A 11 -9.36 -7.35 1.25
CA SER A 11 -10.80 -7.48 1.44
C SER A 11 -11.18 -6.65 2.65
N LEU A 12 -12.08 -5.70 2.45
CA LEU A 12 -12.58 -4.80 3.49
C LEU A 12 -14.02 -5.18 3.81
N THR A 13 -14.27 -5.58 5.05
CA THR A 13 -15.61 -5.92 5.54
C THR A 13 -16.04 -4.90 6.58
N PHE A 14 -17.10 -4.18 6.25
CA PHE A 14 -17.72 -3.19 7.11
C PHE A 14 -18.99 -3.80 7.70
N ASN A 15 -19.01 -3.98 9.01
CA ASN A 15 -20.15 -4.52 9.74
C ASN A 15 -20.87 -3.40 10.48
N ASN A 16 -22.15 -3.60 10.74
CA ASN A 16 -22.97 -2.71 11.55
C ASN A 16 -22.98 -1.24 11.05
N LEU A 17 -23.04 -1.03 9.73
CA LEU A 17 -23.08 0.31 9.17
C LEU A 17 -24.43 0.97 9.43
N THR A 18 -24.38 2.23 9.87
CA THR A 18 -25.55 3.11 9.88
C THR A 18 -25.92 3.48 8.45
N GLU A 19 -27.17 3.87 8.22
CA GLU A 19 -27.66 4.23 6.89
C GLU A 19 -26.78 5.29 6.21
N THR A 20 -26.41 6.36 6.93
CA THR A 20 -25.54 7.42 6.40
C THR A 20 -24.20 6.87 5.91
N LYS A 21 -23.55 6.00 6.69
CA LYS A 21 -22.25 5.41 6.32
C LYS A 21 -22.37 4.40 5.18
N SER A 22 -23.47 3.65 5.12
CA SER A 22 -23.75 2.75 3.99
C SER A 22 -23.85 3.55 2.69
N ARG A 23 -24.57 4.67 2.70
CA ARG A 23 -24.72 5.55 1.53
C ARG A 23 -23.38 6.14 1.07
N GLU A 24 -22.53 6.58 2.01
CA GLU A 24 -21.19 7.08 1.68
C GLU A 24 -20.31 5.98 1.04
N LEU A 25 -20.35 4.76 1.58
CA LEU A 25 -19.59 3.64 1.04
C LEU A 25 -20.11 3.19 -0.34
N GLU A 26 -21.43 3.21 -0.54
CA GLU A 26 -22.07 2.94 -1.83
C GLU A 26 -21.70 3.99 -2.88
N ALA A 27 -21.70 5.27 -2.51
CA ALA A 27 -21.27 6.36 -3.38
C ALA A 27 -19.79 6.21 -3.76
N LEU A 28 -18.90 5.93 -2.79
CA LEU A 28 -17.50 5.67 -3.06
C LEU A 28 -17.30 4.47 -4.00
N ALA A 29 -18.05 3.38 -3.79
CA ALA A 29 -17.98 2.21 -4.66
C ALA A 29 -18.46 2.52 -6.09
N ALA A 30 -19.49 3.36 -6.24
CA ALA A 30 -19.98 3.81 -7.54
C ALA A 30 -18.97 4.76 -8.24
N GLU A 31 -18.33 5.66 -7.51
CA GLU A 31 -17.28 6.56 -8.03
C GLU A 31 -16.06 5.80 -8.56
N LEU A 32 -15.78 4.60 -8.04
CA LEU A 32 -14.72 3.75 -8.55
C LEU A 32 -15.03 3.15 -9.93
N ASP A 33 -16.29 3.17 -10.39
CA ASP A 33 -16.70 2.70 -11.72
C ASP A 33 -16.08 1.33 -12.08
N GLY A 34 -16.24 0.35 -11.19
CA GLY A 34 -15.67 -0.99 -11.33
C GLY A 34 -14.14 -1.02 -11.25
N GLU A 35 -13.50 -1.65 -12.22
CA GLU A 35 -12.04 -1.81 -12.29
C GLU A 35 -11.29 -0.57 -12.79
N SER A 36 -11.99 0.47 -13.25
CA SER A 36 -11.39 1.69 -13.81
C SER A 36 -10.85 2.62 -12.73
N GLY A 37 -11.55 2.72 -11.60
CA GLY A 37 -11.19 3.56 -10.48
C GLY A 37 -9.93 3.09 -9.75
N ARG A 38 -9.32 4.02 -9.03
CA ARG A 38 -8.10 3.77 -8.24
C ARG A 38 -8.29 4.36 -6.85
N ILE A 39 -8.05 3.56 -5.83
CA ILE A 39 -8.09 3.98 -4.43
C ILE A 39 -6.78 3.68 -3.74
N LYS A 40 -6.36 4.57 -2.83
CA LYS A 40 -5.22 4.34 -1.95
C LYS A 40 -5.70 3.65 -0.69
N ILE A 41 -5.18 2.46 -0.43
CA ILE A 41 -5.47 1.70 0.78
C ILE A 41 -4.16 1.52 1.54
N TYR A 42 -4.18 1.87 2.83
CA TYR A 42 -3.09 1.61 3.76
C TYR A 42 -3.59 0.70 4.88
N ASN A 43 -2.66 -0.04 5.51
CA ASN A 43 -2.98 -0.86 6.66
C ASN A 43 -3.07 0.03 7.91
N TRP A 44 -4.29 0.32 8.39
CA TRP A 44 -4.48 1.15 9.58
C TRP A 44 -4.22 0.40 10.90
N ILE A 45 -4.20 -0.93 10.88
CA ILE A 45 -3.93 -1.76 12.07
C ILE A 45 -2.45 -1.68 12.41
N ARG A 46 -1.59 -1.76 11.39
CA ARG A 46 -0.14 -1.60 11.52
C ARG A 46 0.23 -0.16 11.25
N LYS A 47 0.30 0.64 12.31
CA LYS A 47 0.80 2.02 12.23
C LYS A 47 2.18 2.02 11.59
N GLY A 48 2.37 2.91 10.61
CA GLY A 48 3.67 3.10 10.00
C GLY A 48 4.68 3.73 10.94
N LEU A 49 5.92 3.84 10.47
CA LEU A 49 7.03 4.39 11.23
C LEU A 49 6.95 5.93 11.20
N THR A 50 6.93 6.52 12.39
CA THR A 50 7.02 7.97 12.58
C THR A 50 8.47 8.38 12.85
N ASP A 51 8.78 9.66 12.63
CA ASP A 51 10.06 10.28 12.99
C ASP A 51 11.31 9.65 12.32
N ARG A 52 11.14 9.10 11.11
CA ARG A 52 12.24 8.52 10.32
C ARG A 52 12.92 9.50 9.35
N GLY A 53 12.46 10.74 9.27
CA GLY A 53 13.00 11.76 8.36
C GLY A 53 12.35 11.76 6.97
N LYS A 54 12.92 12.55 6.05
CA LYS A 54 12.49 12.62 4.64
C LYS A 54 13.22 11.56 3.83
N LEU A 55 12.66 10.36 3.81
CA LEU A 55 13.28 9.20 3.20
C LEU A 55 13.17 9.24 1.67
N ILE A 56 14.29 8.99 1.00
CA ILE A 56 14.35 9.00 -0.46
C ILE A 56 15.21 7.87 -1.02
N VAL A 57 14.94 7.55 -2.28
CA VAL A 57 15.71 6.56 -3.05
C VAL A 57 17.12 7.09 -3.32
N SER A 58 18.14 6.29 -2.98
CA SER A 58 19.54 6.72 -3.06
C SER A 58 20.16 6.55 -4.44
N VAL A 59 19.71 5.55 -5.21
CA VAL A 59 20.24 5.22 -6.55
C VAL A 59 19.08 5.07 -7.53
N ALA A 60 19.22 5.61 -8.75
CA ALA A 60 18.23 5.40 -9.81
C ALA A 60 18.35 3.99 -10.41
N ASN A 61 17.37 3.60 -11.22
CA ASN A 61 17.50 2.43 -12.09
C ASN A 61 17.57 1.07 -11.39
N GLN A 62 17.00 0.98 -10.18
CA GLN A 62 16.96 -0.26 -9.42
C GLN A 62 15.86 -1.20 -9.92
N THR A 63 16.23 -2.43 -10.26
CA THR A 63 15.29 -3.46 -10.74
C THR A 63 15.55 -4.76 -9.98
N SER A 64 15.05 -4.84 -8.74
CA SER A 64 15.26 -6.00 -7.87
C SER A 64 14.30 -6.00 -6.68
N ARG A 65 14.55 -6.94 -5.75
CA ARG A 65 13.98 -7.02 -4.40
C ARG A 65 14.79 -6.22 -3.38
N ILE A 66 15.77 -5.42 -3.80
CA ILE A 66 16.58 -4.57 -2.94
C ILE A 66 16.29 -3.13 -3.34
N LEU A 67 15.89 -2.31 -2.36
CA LEU A 67 15.69 -0.88 -2.49
C LEU A 67 16.77 -0.15 -1.68
N GLN A 68 17.65 0.54 -2.38
CA GLN A 68 18.67 1.41 -1.80
C GLN A 68 18.05 2.77 -1.46
N THR A 69 18.20 3.16 -0.21
CA THR A 69 17.55 4.33 0.41
C THR A 69 18.55 5.14 1.22
N ARG A 70 18.24 6.40 1.48
CA ARG A 70 19.08 7.29 2.31
C ARG A 70 18.25 8.29 3.11
N ASP A 71 18.95 9.12 3.87
CA ASP A 71 18.42 10.12 4.79
C ASP A 71 17.70 9.51 6.01
N TRP A 72 18.12 8.30 6.39
CA TRP A 72 17.78 7.69 7.67
C TRP A 72 18.64 8.23 8.81
N LEU A 73 18.16 8.07 10.05
CA LEU A 73 18.98 8.27 11.25
C LEU A 73 20.21 7.33 11.21
N PRO A 74 21.45 7.85 11.18
CA PRO A 74 22.65 7.02 11.03
C PRO A 74 22.81 5.96 12.12
N SER A 75 23.44 4.84 11.76
CA SER A 75 23.77 3.73 12.68
C SER A 75 22.61 3.23 13.56
N SER A 76 21.37 3.25 13.04
CA SER A 76 20.18 2.88 13.79
C SER A 76 19.34 1.82 13.06
N ILE A 77 18.44 1.15 13.79
CA ILE A 77 17.46 0.25 13.19
C ILE A 77 16.38 1.10 12.51
N VAL A 78 16.33 1.05 11.18
CA VAL A 78 15.46 1.90 10.36
C VAL A 78 14.11 1.26 10.09
N MET A 79 14.09 -0.03 9.77
CA MET A 79 12.88 -0.81 9.51
C MET A 79 13.08 -2.23 10.03
N ARG A 80 11.99 -2.87 10.43
CA ARG A 80 11.96 -4.28 10.83
C ARG A 80 11.25 -5.12 9.79
N LYS A 81 11.53 -6.42 9.83
CA LYS A 81 10.79 -7.41 9.04
C LYS A 81 9.29 -7.30 9.29
N GLY A 82 8.51 -7.19 8.22
CA GLY A 82 7.05 -7.06 8.24
C GLY A 82 6.54 -5.61 8.24
N ASP A 83 7.43 -4.62 8.31
CA ASP A 83 7.04 -3.22 8.10
C ASP A 83 6.69 -2.98 6.63
N TYR A 84 5.82 -2.01 6.39
CA TYR A 84 5.44 -1.59 5.04
C TYR A 84 6.12 -0.26 4.67
N LEU A 85 6.35 -0.07 3.37
CA LEU A 85 6.75 1.20 2.78
C LEU A 85 6.08 1.36 1.42
N THR A 86 5.90 2.60 0.98
CA THR A 86 5.46 2.91 -0.38
C THR A 86 6.57 3.62 -1.13
N VAL A 87 6.82 3.16 -2.36
CA VAL A 87 7.70 3.80 -3.32
C VAL A 87 7.00 3.82 -4.67
N ASN A 88 6.94 4.98 -5.33
CA ASN A 88 6.25 5.15 -6.61
C ASN A 88 4.83 4.56 -6.66
N ASN A 89 4.04 4.85 -5.61
CA ASN A 89 2.67 4.34 -5.43
C ASN A 89 2.55 2.81 -5.31
N GLU A 90 3.66 2.08 -5.24
CA GLU A 90 3.67 0.64 -4.99
C GLU A 90 3.89 0.36 -3.50
N LEU A 91 2.98 -0.43 -2.92
CA LEU A 91 3.13 -0.93 -1.56
C LEU A 91 4.14 -2.08 -1.52
N LYS A 92 5.11 -1.99 -0.62
CA LYS A 92 6.16 -2.99 -0.41
C LYS A 92 6.18 -3.39 1.06
N MET A 93 6.49 -4.66 1.31
CA MET A 93 6.76 -5.20 2.63
C MET A 93 8.25 -5.47 2.78
N VAL A 94 8.82 -5.04 3.89
CA VAL A 94 10.19 -5.32 4.28
C VAL A 94 10.32 -6.77 4.73
N THR A 95 11.24 -7.52 4.14
CA THR A 95 11.38 -8.96 4.42
C THR A 95 12.48 -9.29 5.42
N ASP A 96 13.31 -8.32 5.79
CA ASP A 96 14.41 -8.49 6.74
C ASP A 96 14.60 -7.25 7.62
N ASN A 97 15.27 -7.39 8.77
CA ASN A 97 15.61 -6.26 9.61
C ASN A 97 16.67 -5.39 8.92
N VAL A 98 16.48 -4.07 8.96
CA VAL A 98 17.36 -3.13 8.26
C VAL A 98 17.93 -2.12 9.24
N THR A 99 19.24 -1.95 9.16
CA THR A 99 20.01 -0.92 9.85
C THR A 99 20.65 0.02 8.84
N SER A 100 20.69 1.32 9.14
CA SER A 100 21.41 2.29 8.33
C SER A 100 22.92 2.28 8.62
N ASP A 101 23.72 2.67 7.63
CA ASP A 101 25.15 2.94 7.81
C ASP A 101 25.42 4.27 8.55
N ALA A 102 26.70 4.61 8.72
CA ALA A 102 27.15 5.85 9.37
C ALA A 102 26.76 7.13 8.60
N LYS A 103 26.36 7.02 7.33
CA LYS A 103 25.91 8.11 6.47
C LYS A 103 24.39 8.15 6.31
N GLY A 104 23.65 7.27 7.00
CA GLY A 104 22.19 7.19 6.89
C GLY A 104 21.68 6.48 5.63
N ASN A 105 22.51 5.70 4.93
CA ASN A 105 22.07 4.85 3.82
C ASN A 105 21.60 3.49 4.33
N ALA A 106 20.60 2.90 3.68
CA ALA A 106 20.10 1.58 4.01
C ALA A 106 19.68 0.80 2.75
N ALA A 107 20.04 -0.48 2.71
CA ALA A 107 19.61 -1.44 1.69
C ALA A 107 18.43 -2.26 2.22
N ILE A 108 17.23 -2.02 1.70
CA ILE A 108 16.00 -2.63 2.19
C ILE A 108 15.61 -3.80 1.29
N LEU A 109 15.55 -5.00 1.86
CA LEU A 109 15.00 -6.18 1.20
C LEU A 109 13.46 -6.10 1.20
N ILE A 110 12.86 -6.11 0.02
CA ILE A 110 11.42 -5.88 -0.18
C ILE A 110 10.73 -7.01 -0.95
N SER A 111 9.41 -7.13 -0.71
CA SER A 111 8.49 -7.99 -1.45
C SER A 111 7.12 -7.30 -1.58
N PRO A 112 6.45 -7.36 -2.75
CA PRO A 112 6.90 -7.84 -4.06
C PRO A 112 8.10 -7.08 -4.62
N MET A 113 8.74 -7.59 -5.68
CA MET A 113 9.84 -6.88 -6.36
C MET A 113 9.36 -5.55 -6.97
N LEU A 114 10.29 -4.63 -7.24
CA LEU A 114 9.98 -3.37 -7.93
C LEU A 114 9.42 -3.67 -9.32
N ARG A 115 8.28 -3.06 -9.66
CA ARG A 115 7.70 -3.17 -11.02
C ARG A 115 8.02 -1.93 -11.83
N TYR A 116 8.04 -0.77 -11.18
CA TYR A 116 8.58 0.45 -11.71
C TYR A 116 9.96 0.72 -11.16
N THR A 117 10.83 1.11 -12.08
CA THR A 117 12.19 1.53 -11.79
C THR A 117 12.17 2.90 -11.10
N PRO A 118 12.56 3.01 -9.82
CA PRO A 118 12.57 4.29 -9.14
C PRO A 118 13.70 5.19 -9.64
N LYS A 119 13.43 6.49 -9.66
CA LYS A 119 14.40 7.55 -9.89
C LYS A 119 15.09 7.90 -8.58
N ILE A 120 16.29 8.46 -8.71
CA ILE A 120 16.97 9.04 -7.56
C ILE A 120 16.11 10.19 -6.99
N ASN A 121 16.08 10.30 -5.66
CA ASN A 121 15.24 11.26 -4.92
C ASN A 121 13.73 10.97 -4.93
N ASP A 122 13.27 9.85 -5.48
CA ASP A 122 11.87 9.43 -5.31
C ASP A 122 11.55 9.29 -3.82
N LYS A 123 10.39 9.80 -3.42
CA LYS A 123 9.96 9.80 -2.02
C LYS A 123 9.57 8.39 -1.58
N ILE A 124 9.90 8.09 -0.34
CA ILE A 124 9.51 6.84 0.32
C ILE A 124 8.59 7.20 1.49
N GLU A 125 7.38 6.65 1.46
CA GLU A 125 6.38 6.85 2.51
C GLU A 125 6.41 5.68 3.48
N THR A 126 6.67 5.97 4.76
CA THR A 126 6.72 4.97 5.83
C THR A 126 5.73 5.22 6.96
N ARG A 127 5.13 6.42 7.04
CA ARG A 127 4.19 6.81 8.11
C ARG A 127 2.80 6.24 7.88
N SER A 128 2.30 6.36 6.65
CA SER A 128 1.06 5.72 6.20
C SER A 128 1.27 5.00 4.87
N PRO A 129 2.03 3.89 4.86
CA PRO A 129 2.32 3.16 3.62
C PRO A 129 1.04 2.67 2.97
N PHE A 130 0.79 3.15 1.75
CA PHE A 130 -0.37 2.79 0.94
C PHE A 130 0.03 2.04 -0.34
N GLY A 131 -0.90 1.23 -0.83
CA GLY A 131 -0.89 0.76 -2.22
C GLY A 131 -2.00 1.41 -3.01
N VAL A 132 -1.88 1.41 -4.33
CA VAL A 132 -2.99 1.76 -5.22
C VAL A 132 -3.71 0.48 -5.63
N PHE A 133 -5.02 0.48 -5.44
CA PHE A 133 -5.89 -0.67 -5.66
C PHE A 133 -7.07 -0.32 -6.55
N LYS A 134 -7.65 -1.33 -7.18
CA LYS A 134 -8.90 -1.29 -7.94
C LYS A 134 -9.84 -2.38 -7.42
N LEU A 135 -11.14 -2.28 -7.71
CA LEU A 135 -12.07 -3.37 -7.43
C LEU A 135 -11.65 -4.64 -8.20
N THR A 136 -11.96 -5.81 -7.67
CA THR A 136 -11.66 -7.09 -8.34
C THR A 136 -12.68 -7.50 -9.40
N THR A 137 -13.78 -6.75 -9.50
CA THR A 137 -14.86 -7.01 -10.46
C THR A 137 -15.45 -5.69 -10.93
N ASN A 138 -15.96 -5.69 -12.16
CA ASN A 138 -16.80 -4.61 -12.70
C ASN A 138 -18.25 -4.71 -12.23
N ASP A 139 -18.63 -5.78 -11.53
CA ASP A 139 -19.95 -5.92 -10.95
C ASP A 139 -20.13 -4.87 -9.85
N GLN A 140 -20.87 -3.81 -10.18
CA GLN A 140 -21.08 -2.68 -9.30
C GLN A 140 -22.00 -2.98 -8.10
N ARG A 141 -22.41 -4.25 -7.86
CA ARG A 141 -23.45 -4.51 -6.85
C ARG A 141 -23.62 -5.97 -6.40
N ASN A 142 -23.37 -6.22 -5.10
CA ASN A 142 -24.08 -7.22 -4.30
C ASN A 142 -24.35 -6.65 -2.90
N PHE A 143 -25.13 -5.57 -2.83
CA PHE A 143 -25.53 -4.98 -1.54
C PHE A 143 -26.69 -5.79 -0.97
N GLN A 144 -26.46 -6.44 0.17
CA GLN A 144 -27.50 -7.13 0.91
C GLN A 144 -28.15 -6.17 1.91
N TYR A 145 -29.30 -5.64 1.53
CA TYR A 145 -30.10 -4.80 2.43
C TYR A 145 -30.96 -5.69 3.33
N ARG A 146 -30.89 -5.46 4.65
CA ARG A 146 -31.79 -6.08 5.62
C ARG A 146 -32.69 -5.00 6.22
N PRO A 147 -34.02 -5.07 6.05
CA PRO A 147 -34.93 -4.10 6.65
C PRO A 147 -34.75 -4.02 8.17
N GLY A 148 -34.58 -2.80 8.70
CA GLY A 148 -34.50 -2.53 10.14
C GLY A 148 -33.17 -2.86 10.83
N VAL A 149 -32.15 -3.33 10.10
CA VAL A 149 -30.88 -3.79 10.67
C VAL A 149 -29.71 -3.25 9.85
N PHE A 150 -28.65 -2.87 10.55
CA PHE A 150 -27.40 -2.41 9.98
C PHE A 150 -26.95 -3.21 8.75
N SER A 151 -26.41 -2.53 7.73
CA SER A 151 -25.88 -3.18 6.54
C SER A 151 -24.47 -3.72 6.79
N THR A 152 -24.16 -4.84 6.14
CA THR A 152 -22.79 -5.36 6.02
C THR A 152 -22.38 -5.26 4.56
N VAL A 153 -21.22 -4.63 4.32
CA VAL A 153 -20.67 -4.45 2.97
C VAL A 153 -19.27 -5.03 2.93
N THR A 154 -19.00 -5.87 1.94
CA THR A 154 -17.66 -6.41 1.67
C THR A 154 -17.19 -5.91 0.31
N LEU A 155 -16.03 -5.25 0.30
CA LEU A 155 -15.37 -4.78 -0.91
C LEU A 155 -14.04 -5.51 -1.07
N ALA A 156 -13.87 -6.14 -2.23
CA ALA A 156 -12.64 -6.83 -2.61
C ALA A 156 -11.85 -5.98 -3.60
N PHE A 157 -10.58 -5.79 -3.27
CA PHE A 157 -9.65 -4.97 -4.03
C PHE A 157 -8.42 -5.79 -4.42
N GLU A 158 -7.88 -5.50 -5.59
CA GLU A 158 -6.55 -5.96 -5.99
C GLU A 158 -5.67 -4.79 -6.39
N GLU A 159 -4.36 -5.00 -6.24
CA GLU A 159 -3.37 -4.02 -6.61
C GLU A 159 -3.55 -3.62 -8.08
N ALA A 160 -3.70 -2.32 -8.30
CA ALA A 160 -3.80 -1.76 -9.62
C ALA A 160 -2.41 -1.74 -10.24
N LEU A 161 -2.17 -2.71 -11.11
CA LEU A 161 -1.07 -2.65 -12.05
C LEU A 161 -1.61 -1.83 -13.22
N TYR A 162 -0.90 -0.75 -13.59
CA TYR A 162 -1.22 0.18 -14.70
C TYR A 162 -2.38 1.16 -14.44
#